data_AF-A0A1M7I1S7-F1
#
_entry.id   AF-A0A1M7I1S7-F1
#
_cell.length_a   1.000
_cell.length_b   1.000
_cell.length_c   1.000
_cell.angle_alpha   90.00
_cell.angle_beta   90.00
_cell.angle_gamma   90.00
#
_symmetry.space_group_name_H-M   'P 1'
#
loop_
_entity.id
_entity.type
_entity.pdbx_description
1 polymer ?
#
loop_
_entity_poly.entity_id
_entity_poly.type
_entity_poly.pdbx_seq_one_letter_code
_entity_poly.pdbx_strand_id
1 'polypeptide(L)'
;MTRLGLLSTCLLLGACQTELRAPDYSPGYQTIVDGNGQTLLVPDACRRVTDEGQPVDERELLPLPPGCANNANLLQMVERRGDLLRGRQTGPTLAAPVGRAAQSYLEGFEADEKRRRRQEQAAQSDTGGGQ
;
A
#
# COMPACT_ATOMS: atom_id res chain seq x y z
N MET A 1 20.75 36.80 10.89
CA MET A 1 20.21 35.67 11.67
C MET A 1 18.80 35.24 11.26
N THR A 2 18.03 36.07 10.56
CA THR A 2 16.65 35.76 10.10
C THR A 2 16.57 34.79 8.91
N ARG A 3 17.60 34.71 8.06
CA ARG A 3 17.61 33.81 6.89
C ARG A 3 17.80 32.32 7.22
N LEU A 4 18.46 32.00 8.33
CA LEU A 4 18.71 30.60 8.73
C LEU A 4 17.44 29.95 9.31
N GLY A 5 16.63 30.72 10.03
CA GLY A 5 15.33 30.26 10.53
C GLY A 5 14.36 29.90 9.41
N LEU A 6 14.27 30.75 8.37
CA LEU A 6 13.37 30.52 7.24
C LEU A 6 13.68 29.21 6.47
N LEU A 7 14.97 28.90 6.29
CA LEU A 7 15.43 27.65 5.66
C LEU A 7 15.07 26.42 6.49
N SER A 8 15.14 26.51 7.82
CA SER A 8 14.82 25.41 8.73
C SER A 8 13.31 25.12 8.77
N THR A 9 12.47 26.15 8.72
CA THR A 9 11.00 25.99 8.65
C THR A 9 10.55 25.35 7.33
N CYS A 10 11.20 25.68 6.20
CA CYS A 10 10.89 25.07 4.91
C CYS A 10 11.27 23.58 4.84
N LEU A 11 12.37 23.17 5.50
CA LEU A 11 12.80 21.76 5.55
C LEU A 11 11.81 20.88 6.34
N LEU A 12 11.20 21.41 7.41
CA LEU A 12 10.20 20.67 8.20
C LEU A 12 8.86 20.50 7.47
N LEU A 13 8.51 21.41 6.56
CA LEU A 13 7.27 21.33 5.76
C LEU A 13 7.41 20.43 4.51
N GLY A 14 8.64 20.15 4.05
CA GLY A 14 8.90 19.30 2.88
C GLY A 14 8.75 17.79 3.12
N ALA A 15 8.62 17.35 4.38
CA ALA A 15 8.51 15.94 4.74
C ALA A 15 7.11 15.34 4.51
N CYS A 16 6.14 16.13 4.03
CA CYS A 16 4.77 15.67 3.74
C CYS A 16 4.60 14.97 2.38
N GLN A 17 5.67 14.55 1.69
CA GLN A 17 5.52 13.67 0.52
C GLN A 17 5.21 12.23 0.97
N THR A 18 3.97 12.02 1.44
CA THR A 18 3.44 10.70 1.83
C THR A 18 2.78 9.95 0.68
N GLU A 19 2.83 10.48 -0.54
CA GLU A 19 2.24 9.83 -1.70
C GLU A 19 3.27 8.98 -2.43
N LEU A 20 3.04 7.66 -2.40
CA LEU A 20 3.68 6.74 -3.33
C LEU A 20 3.29 7.17 -4.74
N ARG A 21 4.28 7.44 -5.60
CA ARG A 21 3.99 7.79 -7.01
C ARG A 21 3.23 6.64 -7.65
N ALA A 22 2.04 6.93 -8.14
CA ALA A 22 1.23 5.96 -8.85
C ALA A 22 1.96 5.50 -10.12
N PRO A 23 1.80 4.23 -10.54
CA PRO A 23 2.33 3.76 -11.81
C PRO A 23 1.69 4.52 -12.98
N ASP A 24 2.45 4.69 -14.06
CA ASP A 24 2.00 5.41 -15.27
C ASP A 24 1.04 4.59 -16.16
N TYR A 25 0.45 3.50 -15.64
CA TYR A 25 -0.54 2.68 -16.35
C TYR A 25 -1.86 2.62 -15.59
N SER A 26 -2.97 2.44 -16.32
CA SER A 26 -4.29 2.35 -15.69
C SER A 26 -4.42 1.12 -14.79
N PRO A 27 -4.83 1.27 -13.51
CA PRO A 27 -5.20 0.16 -12.65
C PRO A 27 -6.64 -0.33 -12.89
N GLY A 28 -7.37 0.31 -13.81
CA GLY A 28 -8.80 0.10 -14.03
C GLY A 28 -9.16 -1.17 -14.79
N TYR A 29 -10.45 -1.47 -14.74
CA TYR A 29 -11.09 -2.57 -15.46
C TYR A 29 -12.38 -2.08 -16.07
N GLN A 30 -12.73 -2.65 -17.21
CA GLN A 30 -13.98 -2.34 -17.89
C GLN A 30 -14.63 -3.58 -18.45
N THR A 31 -15.95 -3.49 -18.62
CA THR A 31 -16.72 -4.54 -19.26
C THR A 31 -16.84 -4.21 -20.75
N ILE A 32 -16.44 -5.14 -21.60
CA ILE A 32 -16.56 -5.06 -23.06
C ILE A 32 -17.42 -6.20 -23.58
N VAL A 33 -17.96 -6.04 -24.79
CA VAL A 33 -18.59 -7.12 -25.55
C VAL A 33 -17.60 -7.59 -26.60
N ASP A 34 -17.27 -8.88 -26.63
CA ASP A 34 -16.37 -9.44 -27.64
C ASP A 34 -17.07 -9.66 -28.99
N GLY A 35 -16.31 -10.13 -29.99
CA GLY A 35 -16.85 -10.43 -31.32
C GLY A 35 -17.90 -11.54 -31.36
N ASN A 36 -18.04 -12.32 -30.28
CA ASN A 36 -19.06 -13.37 -30.14
C ASN A 36 -20.29 -12.87 -29.38
N GLY A 37 -20.35 -11.58 -29.01
CA GLY A 37 -21.42 -11.02 -28.19
C GLY A 37 -21.30 -11.35 -26.70
N GLN A 38 -20.20 -11.95 -26.26
CA GLN A 38 -19.97 -12.27 -24.84
C GLN A 38 -19.51 -11.03 -24.09
N THR A 39 -20.01 -10.87 -22.87
CA THR A 39 -19.61 -9.79 -21.97
C THR A 39 -18.37 -10.22 -21.18
N LEU A 40 -17.24 -9.54 -21.38
CA LEU A 40 -15.97 -9.82 -20.70
C LEU A 40 -15.52 -8.63 -19.86
N LEU A 41 -15.05 -8.92 -18.65
CA LEU A 41 -14.29 -7.97 -17.84
C LEU A 41 -12.83 -8.02 -18.27
N VAL A 42 -12.26 -6.89 -18.67
CA VAL A 42 -10.86 -6.78 -19.13
C VAL A 42 -10.13 -5.66 -18.39
N PRO A 43 -8.81 -5.78 -18.16
CA PRO A 43 -8.01 -4.68 -17.67
C PRO A 43 -7.89 -3.56 -18.72
N ASP A 44 -7.98 -2.32 -18.29
CA ASP A 44 -7.80 -1.15 -19.18
C ASP A 44 -6.38 -1.11 -19.73
N ALA A 45 -5.38 -1.46 -18.90
CA ALA A 45 -3.98 -1.57 -19.30
C ALA A 45 -3.73 -2.57 -20.43
N CYS A 46 -4.64 -3.52 -20.69
CA CYS A 46 -4.51 -4.46 -21.80
C CYS A 46 -5.08 -3.93 -23.12
N ARG A 47 -5.77 -2.79 -23.09
CA ARG A 47 -6.38 -2.22 -24.29
C ARG A 47 -5.30 -1.67 -25.21
N ARG A 48 -5.46 -1.98 -26.50
CA ARG A 48 -4.66 -1.41 -27.60
C ARG A 48 -5.43 -0.34 -28.34
N VAL A 49 -6.14 0.48 -27.58
CA VAL A 49 -6.86 1.66 -28.07
C VAL A 49 -6.56 2.82 -27.12
N THR A 50 -6.53 4.04 -27.65
CA THR A 50 -6.38 5.26 -26.86
C THR A 50 -7.61 5.51 -25.98
N ASP A 51 -7.53 6.51 -25.10
CA ASP A 51 -8.66 6.93 -24.28
C ASP A 51 -9.86 7.40 -25.13
N GLU A 52 -9.58 7.96 -26.31
CA GLU A 52 -10.57 8.34 -27.34
C GLU A 52 -11.04 7.16 -28.20
N GLY A 53 -10.60 5.94 -27.88
CA GLY A 53 -11.01 4.71 -28.56
C GLY A 53 -10.37 4.48 -29.93
N GLN A 54 -9.34 5.25 -30.29
CA GLN A 54 -8.62 5.04 -31.55
C GLN A 54 -7.61 3.90 -31.41
N PRO A 55 -7.38 3.07 -32.43
CA PRO A 55 -6.33 2.07 -32.39
C PRO A 55 -4.96 2.74 -32.16
N VAL A 56 -4.16 2.17 -31.27
CA VAL A 56 -2.79 2.66 -30.99
C VAL A 56 -1.89 2.32 -32.19
N ASP A 57 -0.94 3.19 -32.52
CA ASP A 57 0.03 2.92 -33.60
C ASP A 57 0.80 1.62 -33.30
N GLU A 58 0.76 0.69 -34.26
CA GLU A 58 1.42 -0.61 -34.13
C GLU A 58 2.93 -0.50 -33.92
N ARG A 59 3.55 0.60 -34.34
CA ARG A 59 4.99 0.87 -34.15
C ARG A 59 5.35 1.20 -32.71
N GLU A 60 4.38 1.64 -31.91
CA GLU A 60 4.54 1.97 -30.49
C GLU A 60 4.03 0.84 -29.57
N LEU A 61 3.42 -0.21 -30.15
CA LEU A 61 2.89 -1.34 -29.39
C LEU A 61 4.02 -2.22 -28.86
N LEU A 62 4.27 -2.11 -27.56
CA LEU A 62 4.94 -3.18 -26.83
C LEU A 62 4.13 -4.48 -26.99
N PRO A 63 4.80 -5.66 -27.10
CA PRO A 63 4.10 -6.95 -27.19
C PRO A 63 3.06 -7.13 -26.08
N LEU A 64 3.39 -6.61 -24.89
CA LEU A 64 2.50 -6.52 -23.75
C LEU A 64 2.63 -5.13 -23.11
N PRO A 65 1.55 -4.34 -23.01
CA PRO A 65 1.60 -3.04 -22.36
C PRO A 65 1.93 -3.16 -20.86
N PRO A 66 2.59 -2.15 -20.26
CA PRO A 66 2.82 -2.09 -18.82
C PRO A 66 1.53 -2.27 -18.02
N GLY A 67 1.59 -3.06 -16.95
CA GLY A 67 0.43 -3.33 -16.09
C GLY A 67 -0.55 -4.39 -16.61
N CYS A 68 -0.56 -4.70 -17.92
CA CYS A 68 -1.52 -5.66 -18.48
C CYS A 68 -1.39 -7.06 -17.86
N ALA A 69 -0.19 -7.64 -17.80
CA ALA A 69 0.02 -8.96 -17.17
C ALA A 69 -0.41 -8.96 -15.71
N ASN A 70 -0.01 -7.94 -14.95
CA ASN A 70 -0.30 -7.89 -13.52
C ASN A 70 -1.80 -7.79 -13.25
N ASN A 71 -2.50 -6.93 -13.99
CA ASN A 71 -3.94 -6.76 -13.85
C ASN A 71 -4.71 -7.98 -14.38
N ALA A 72 -4.24 -8.63 -15.45
CA ALA A 72 -4.81 -9.88 -15.93
C ALA A 72 -4.66 -11.01 -14.90
N ASN A 73 -3.51 -11.09 -14.22
CA ASN A 73 -3.31 -12.03 -13.11
C ASN A 73 -4.25 -11.72 -11.94
N LEU A 74 -4.39 -10.44 -11.57
CA LEU A 74 -5.30 -10.04 -10.49
C LEU A 74 -6.76 -10.42 -10.79
N LEU A 75 -7.20 -10.28 -12.04
CA LEU A 75 -8.51 -10.72 -12.50
C LEU A 75 -8.75 -12.23 -12.33
N GLN A 76 -7.70 -13.04 -12.38
CA GLN A 76 -7.78 -14.48 -12.15
C GLN A 76 -7.70 -14.85 -10.67
N MET A 77 -7.02 -14.05 -9.85
CA MET A 77 -6.81 -14.32 -8.43
C MET A 77 -7.90 -13.73 -7.52
N VAL A 78 -8.62 -12.70 -7.95
CA VAL A 78 -9.62 -12.04 -7.11
C VAL A 78 -10.78 -12.97 -6.77
N GLU A 79 -11.21 -12.95 -5.51
CA GLU A 79 -12.36 -13.72 -5.01
C GLU A 79 -13.64 -13.40 -5.80
N ARG A 80 -13.89 -12.10 -6.03
CA ARG A 80 -15.08 -11.59 -6.73
C ARG A 80 -14.65 -10.57 -7.78
N ARG A 81 -14.85 -10.90 -9.05
CA ARG A 81 -14.48 -10.04 -10.18
C ARG A 81 -15.12 -8.64 -10.13
N GLY A 82 -16.35 -8.54 -9.62
CA GLY A 82 -17.04 -7.26 -9.47
C GLY A 82 -16.35 -6.27 -8.53
N ASP A 83 -15.52 -6.76 -7.60
CA ASP A 83 -14.79 -5.92 -6.65
C ASP A 83 -13.72 -5.08 -7.37
N LEU A 84 -13.25 -5.51 -8.55
CA LEU A 84 -12.30 -4.76 -9.38
C LEU A 84 -12.92 -3.50 -10.02
N LEU A 85 -14.25 -3.43 -10.14
CA LEU A 85 -14.95 -2.30 -10.74
C LEU A 85 -15.35 -1.23 -9.73
N ARG A 86 -15.79 -1.64 -8.53
CA ARG A 86 -16.44 -0.73 -7.56
C ARG A 86 -15.89 -0.85 -6.14
N GLY A 87 -14.93 -1.76 -5.92
CA GLY A 87 -14.50 -2.11 -4.56
C GLY A 87 -15.65 -2.66 -3.72
N ARG A 88 -15.39 -2.81 -2.42
CA ARG A 88 -16.41 -3.16 -1.42
C ARG A 88 -16.52 -2.05 -0.41
N GLN A 89 -17.74 -1.83 0.09
CA GLN A 89 -17.88 -1.03 1.31
C GLN A 89 -17.12 -1.74 2.42
N THR A 90 -16.18 -1.01 3.01
CA THR A 90 -15.54 -1.44 4.25
C THR A 90 -16.57 -1.32 5.37
N GLY A 91 -16.50 -2.24 6.33
CA GLY A 91 -17.34 -2.17 7.52
C GLY A 91 -17.04 -0.90 8.35
N PRO A 92 -17.83 -0.65 9.41
CA PRO A 92 -17.57 0.48 10.30
C PRO A 92 -16.12 0.48 10.78
N THR A 93 -15.51 1.67 10.85
CA THR A 93 -14.13 1.82 11.30
C THR A 93 -13.96 1.20 12.69
N LEU A 94 -13.14 0.16 12.76
CA LEU A 94 -12.91 -0.62 13.98
C LEU A 94 -11.89 0.06 14.90
N ALA A 95 -12.10 1.33 15.24
CA ALA A 95 -11.15 2.12 16.02
C ALA A 95 -10.88 1.52 17.41
N ALA A 96 -11.93 1.12 18.15
CA ALA A 96 -11.80 0.58 19.50
C ALA A 96 -11.06 -0.77 19.58
N PRO A 97 -11.42 -1.82 18.81
CA PRO A 97 -10.69 -3.08 18.87
C PRO A 97 -9.27 -2.97 18.30
N VAL A 98 -9.04 -2.16 17.26
CA VAL A 98 -7.68 -1.88 16.76
C VAL A 98 -6.85 -1.16 17.82
N GLY A 99 -7.44 -0.17 18.50
CA GLY A 99 -6.79 0.53 19.61
C GLY A 99 -6.40 -0.41 20.76
N ARG A 100 -7.29 -1.32 21.16
CA ARG A 100 -6.99 -2.34 22.19
C ARG A 100 -5.89 -3.31 21.75
N ALA A 101 -5.91 -3.76 20.49
CA ALA A 101 -4.85 -4.62 19.98
C ALA A 101 -3.49 -3.91 19.97
N ALA A 102 -3.47 -2.64 19.57
CA ALA A 102 -2.26 -1.81 19.62
C ALA A 102 -1.78 -1.61 21.07
N GLN A 103 -2.69 -1.30 22.00
CA GLN A 103 -2.35 -1.16 23.42
C GLN A 103 -1.76 -2.44 23.99
N SER A 104 -2.37 -3.60 23.71
CA SER A 104 -1.86 -4.90 24.15
C SER A 104 -0.46 -5.19 23.61
N TYR A 105 -0.17 -4.79 22.37
CA TYR A 105 1.15 -4.95 21.76
C TYR A 105 2.20 -4.06 22.47
N LEU A 106 1.85 -2.79 22.73
CA LEU A 106 2.72 -1.83 23.38
C LEU A 106 2.98 -2.21 24.86
N GLU A 107 1.94 -2.53 25.62
CA GLU A 107 2.05 -2.91 27.04
C GLU A 107 2.80 -4.23 27.22
N GLY A 108 2.61 -5.20 26.32
CA GLY A 108 3.36 -6.45 26.31
C GLY A 108 4.87 -6.21 26.16
N PHE A 109 5.24 -5.33 25.22
CA PHE A 109 6.63 -4.93 25.01
C PHE A 109 7.22 -4.21 26.24
N GLU A 110 6.47 -3.31 26.88
CA GLU A 110 6.93 -2.63 28.09
C GLU A 110 7.14 -3.58 29.27
N ALA A 111 6.25 -4.57 29.44
CA ALA A 111 6.37 -5.57 30.49
C ALA A 111 7.60 -6.46 30.31
N ASP A 112 7.90 -6.87 29.07
CA ASP A 112 9.09 -7.64 28.71
C ASP A 112 10.37 -6.83 28.93
N GLU A 113 10.40 -5.58 28.49
CA GLU A 113 11.55 -4.71 28.65
C GLU A 113 11.83 -4.40 30.13
N LYS A 114 10.78 -4.24 30.95
CA LYS A 114 10.91 -4.07 32.39
C LYS A 114 11.43 -5.33 33.09
N ARG A 115 11.00 -6.52 32.65
CA ARG A 115 11.54 -7.81 33.13
C ARG A 115 13.02 -7.94 32.79
N ARG A 116 13.40 -7.65 31.55
CA ARG A 116 14.79 -7.67 31.08
C ARG A 116 15.69 -6.78 31.93
N ARG A 117 15.29 -5.52 32.15
CA ARG A 117 16.05 -4.58 32.99
C ARG A 117 16.22 -5.06 34.43
N ARG A 118 15.19 -5.70 35.02
CA ARG A 118 15.29 -6.27 36.37
C ARG A 118 16.29 -7.44 36.42
N GLN A 119 16.29 -8.29 35.41
CA GLN A 119 17.25 -9.39 35.31
C GLN A 119 18.68 -8.87 35.14
N GLU A 120 18.89 -7.84 34.33
CA GLU A 120 20.19 -7.17 34.18
C GLU A 120 20.67 -6.54 35.50
N GLN A 121 19.78 -5.85 36.22
CA GLN A 121 20.10 -5.26 37.53
C GLN A 121 20.45 -6.33 38.56
N ALA A 122 19.70 -7.43 38.60
CA ALA A 122 19.99 -8.56 39.49
C ALA A 122 21.36 -9.17 39.19
N ALA A 123 21.68 -9.39 37.90
CA ALA A 123 22.97 -9.91 37.48
C ALA A 123 24.14 -8.96 37.82
N GLN A 124 23.94 -7.64 37.74
CA GLN A 124 24.96 -6.65 38.12
C GLN A 124 25.15 -6.53 39.63
N SER A 125 24.07 -6.70 40.42
CA SER A 125 24.18 -6.70 41.88
C SER A 125 24.89 -7.95 42.41
N ASP A 126 24.73 -9.09 41.73
CA ASP A 126 25.35 -10.36 42.12
C ASP A 126 26.88 -10.36 41.88
N THR A 127 27.36 -9.63 40.87
CA THR A 127 28.79 -9.47 40.59
C THR A 127 29.48 -8.37 41.41
N GLY A 128 28.72 -7.49 42.09
CA GLY A 128 29.25 -6.39 42.90
C GLY A 128 29.43 -6.69 44.40
N GLY A 129 28.91 -7.81 44.90
CA GLY A 129 28.93 -8.17 46.33
C GLY A 129 30.13 -9.00 46.80
N GLY A 130 31.08 -9.32 45.91
CA GLY A 130 32.29 -10.08 46.23
C GLY A 130 33.50 -9.16 46.44
N GLN A 131 33.62 -8.56 47.63
CA GLN A 131 34.86 -7.99 48.15
C GLN A 131 34.95 -8.23 49.66
#